data_AF-A0A3M1JSM0-F1
#
_entry.id   AF-A0A3M1JSM0-F1
#
_cell.length_a   1.000
_cell.length_b   1.000
_cell.length_c   1.000
_cell.angle_alpha   90.00
_cell.angle_beta   90.00
_cell.angle_gamma   90.00
#
_symmetry.space_group_name_H-M   'P 1'
#
loop_
_entity.id
_entity.type
_entity.pdbx_description
1 polymer ?
#
loop_
_entity_poly.entity_id
_entity_poly.type
_entity_poly.pdbx_seq_one_letter_code
_entity_poly.pdbx_strand_id
1 'polypeptide(L)'
;MVKHPSSSSAGISTWPTLVLAVGLGLILWFGYRQWTTFVLRSDLQAEQRTLSSLRTGLSTQSMFLTVATGDSQFPENPFAVLSKPPDGYQFPPPDSLRPGTWTYFPPDSTIVHVRKSGHICRWSYSPSRGKVVLLSVSP
;
A
#
# COMPACT_ATOMS: atom_id res chain seq x y z
N MET A 1 53.80 14.65 40.52
CA MET A 1 52.33 14.49 40.47
C MET A 1 51.93 14.17 39.05
N VAL A 2 51.72 12.89 38.71
CA VAL A 2 51.14 12.50 37.42
C VAL A 2 49.82 11.81 37.72
N LYS A 3 48.73 12.53 37.46
CA LYS A 3 47.36 12.05 37.67
C LYS A 3 47.00 11.18 36.47
N HIS A 4 47.01 9.86 36.66
CA HIS A 4 46.47 8.94 35.67
C HIS A 4 44.94 9.15 35.59
N PRO A 5 44.37 9.44 34.40
CA PRO A 5 42.93 9.53 34.26
C PRO A 5 42.33 8.12 34.34
N SER A 6 41.67 7.81 35.47
CA SER A 6 40.80 6.65 35.57
C SER A 6 39.55 6.88 34.70
N SER A 7 39.59 6.41 33.46
CA SER A 7 38.40 6.24 32.64
C SER A 7 37.57 5.10 33.24
N SER A 8 36.62 5.43 34.10
CA SER A 8 35.59 4.50 34.53
C SER A 8 34.53 4.46 33.43
N SER A 9 34.77 3.66 32.39
CA SER A 9 33.66 3.13 31.61
C SER A 9 32.89 2.25 32.58
N ALA A 10 31.73 2.72 33.07
CA ALA A 10 30.78 1.87 33.76
C ALA A 10 30.44 0.71 32.81
N GLY A 11 31.18 -0.39 32.94
CA GLY A 11 31.13 -1.52 32.05
C GLY A 11 29.78 -2.16 32.21
N ILE A 12 28.95 -2.08 31.17
CA ILE A 12 27.68 -2.80 31.11
C ILE A 12 28.00 -4.27 31.39
N SER A 13 27.38 -4.84 32.42
CA SER A 13 27.50 -6.27 32.73
C SER A 13 27.13 -7.08 31.49
N THR A 14 28.02 -8.00 31.09
CA THR A 14 27.91 -8.72 29.81
C THR A 14 26.82 -9.80 29.83
N TRP A 15 26.49 -10.33 31.02
CA TRP A 15 25.50 -11.40 31.16
C TRP A 15 24.07 -10.95 30.76
N PRO A 16 23.54 -9.81 31.24
CA PRO A 16 22.27 -9.27 30.76
C PRO A 16 22.22 -9.09 29.23
N THR A 17 23.31 -8.62 28.62
CA THR A 17 23.39 -8.41 27.18
C THR A 17 23.40 -9.73 26.41
N LEU A 18 24.04 -10.77 26.95
CA LEU A 18 24.07 -12.12 26.37
C LEU A 18 22.67 -12.76 26.36
N VAL A 19 21.95 -12.70 27.49
CA VAL A 19 20.59 -13.25 27.59
C VAL A 19 19.64 -12.53 26.63
N LEU A 20 19.75 -11.20 26.52
CA LEU A 20 18.98 -10.40 25.56
C LEU A 20 19.31 -10.79 24.11
N ALA A 21 20.59 -10.95 23.78
CA ALA A 21 21.03 -11.30 22.43
C ALA A 21 20.51 -12.68 21.98
N VAL A 22 20.56 -13.68 22.87
CA VAL A 22 20.03 -15.03 22.59
C VAL A 22 18.51 -14.98 22.44
N GLY A 23 17.80 -14.27 23.32
CA GLY A 23 16.35 -14.10 23.24
C GLY A 23 15.90 -13.42 21.95
N LEU A 24 16.56 -12.32 21.56
CA LEU A 24 16.28 -11.63 20.29
C LEU A 24 16.58 -12.52 19.07
N GLY A 25 17.66 -13.30 19.11
CA GLY A 25 17.98 -14.25 18.04
C GLY A 25 16.87 -15.27 17.80
N LEU A 26 16.30 -15.84 18.87
CA LEU A 26 15.18 -16.79 18.77
C LEU A 26 13.90 -16.10 18.28
N ILE A 27 13.59 -14.89 18.78
CA ILE A 27 12.43 -14.13 18.32
C ILE A 27 12.56 -13.79 16.83
N LEU A 28 13.74 -13.38 16.37
CA LEU A 28 13.99 -13.11 14.95
C LEU A 28 13.82 -14.38 14.11
N TRP A 29 14.31 -15.53 14.58
CA TRP A 29 14.19 -16.81 13.89
C TRP A 29 12.73 -17.22 13.66
N PHE A 30 11.89 -17.16 14.70
CA PHE A 30 10.49 -17.57 14.60
C PHE A 30 9.58 -16.47 14.01
N GLY A 31 9.85 -15.20 14.27
CA GLY A 31 8.98 -14.08 13.90
C GLY A 31 9.02 -13.68 12.43
N TYR A 32 10.10 -14.00 11.70
CA TYR A 32 10.28 -13.55 10.31
C TYR A 32 9.19 -14.07 9.36
N ARG A 33 8.80 -15.34 9.48
CA ARG A 33 7.78 -15.95 8.62
C ARG A 33 6.42 -15.28 8.80
N GLN A 34 6.02 -15.00 10.03
CA GLN A 34 4.72 -14.42 10.33
C GLN A 34 4.61 -12.95 9.85
N TRP A 35 5.70 -12.20 9.92
CA TRP A 35 5.71 -10.78 9.53
C TRP A 35 5.32 -10.56 8.06
N THR A 36 5.84 -11.37 7.13
CA THR A 36 5.50 -11.27 5.69
C THR A 36 4.00 -11.49 5.43
N THR A 37 3.40 -12.47 6.11
CA THR A 37 1.97 -12.77 5.98
C THR A 37 1.09 -11.66 6.58
N PHE A 38 1.55 -11.01 7.65
CA PHE A 38 0.86 -9.90 8.27
C PHE A 38 0.81 -8.68 7.34
N VAL A 39 1.95 -8.30 6.76
CA VAL A 39 2.03 -7.17 5.80
C VAL A 39 1.11 -7.42 4.60
N LEU A 40 1.13 -8.63 4.03
CA LEU A 40 0.26 -8.98 2.91
C LEU A 40 -1.23 -8.86 3.26
N ARG A 41 -1.64 -9.35 4.44
CA ARG A 41 -3.02 -9.25 4.92
C ARG A 41 -3.45 -7.80 5.14
N SER A 42 -2.57 -6.97 5.70
CA SER A 42 -2.87 -5.54 5.86
C SER A 42 -3.00 -4.81 4.53
N ASP A 43 -2.14 -5.12 3.56
CA ASP A 43 -2.18 -4.53 2.22
C ASP A 43 -3.49 -4.93 1.50
N LEU A 44 -3.89 -6.20 1.58
CA LEU A 44 -5.17 -6.68 1.03
C LEU A 44 -6.38 -5.94 1.61
N GLN A 45 -6.41 -5.72 2.92
CA GLN A 45 -7.52 -4.99 3.54
C GLN A 45 -7.53 -3.51 3.12
N ALA A 46 -6.36 -2.86 3.05
CA ALA A 46 -6.27 -1.49 2.58
C ALA A 46 -6.74 -1.36 1.11
N GLU A 47 -6.32 -2.30 0.26
CA GLU A 47 -6.70 -2.37 -1.14
C GLU A 47 -8.21 -2.56 -1.32
N GLN A 48 -8.82 -3.47 -0.57
CA GLN A 48 -10.27 -3.68 -0.60
C GLN A 48 -11.04 -2.43 -0.15
N ARG A 49 -10.56 -1.69 0.85
CA ARG A 49 -11.18 -0.41 1.26
C ARG A 49 -11.11 0.61 0.14
N THR A 50 -9.94 0.80 -0.47
CA THR A 50 -9.77 1.73 -1.60
C THR A 50 -10.68 1.36 -2.77
N LEU A 51 -10.71 0.08 -3.19
CA LEU A 51 -11.55 -0.38 -4.29
C LEU A 51 -13.04 -0.27 -3.96
N SER A 52 -13.45 -0.53 -2.72
CA SER A 52 -14.84 -0.36 -2.29
C SER A 52 -15.24 1.12 -2.34
N SER A 53 -14.42 2.02 -1.80
CA SER A 53 -14.66 3.47 -1.87
C SER A 53 -14.71 3.96 -3.31
N LEU A 54 -13.84 3.45 -4.19
CA LEU A 54 -13.82 3.78 -5.62
C LEU A 54 -15.13 3.36 -6.30
N ARG A 55 -15.58 2.12 -6.08
CA ARG A 55 -16.85 1.61 -6.62
C ARG A 55 -18.05 2.41 -6.13
N THR A 56 -18.09 2.74 -4.84
CA THR A 56 -19.15 3.58 -4.26
C THR A 56 -19.13 5.00 -4.80
N GLY A 57 -17.94 5.58 -5.00
CA GLY A 57 -17.79 6.91 -5.60
C GLY A 57 -18.29 6.94 -7.04
N LEU A 58 -17.88 5.96 -7.85
CA LEU A 58 -18.35 5.79 -9.24
C LEU A 58 -19.87 5.60 -9.32
N SER A 59 -20.46 4.76 -8.45
CA SER A 59 -21.92 4.56 -8.46
C SER A 59 -22.66 5.83 -8.05
N THR A 60 -22.18 6.52 -7.02
CA THR A 60 -22.80 7.74 -6.50
C THR A 60 -22.77 8.86 -7.54
N GLN A 61 -21.62 9.09 -8.19
CA GLN A 61 -21.50 10.09 -9.24
C GLN A 61 -22.39 9.75 -10.44
N SER A 62 -22.41 8.49 -10.86
CA SER A 62 -23.29 8.02 -11.94
C SER A 62 -24.76 8.29 -11.61
N MET A 63 -25.19 8.05 -10.37
CA MET A 63 -26.55 8.36 -9.92
C MET A 63 -26.84 9.86 -10.00
N PHE A 64 -25.93 10.71 -9.51
CA PHE A 64 -26.10 12.17 -9.59
C PHE A 64 -26.22 12.67 -11.03
N LEU A 65 -25.37 12.19 -11.95
CA LEU A 65 -25.41 12.59 -13.36
C LEU A 65 -26.63 12.02 -14.09
N THR A 66 -27.07 10.82 -13.74
CA THR A 66 -28.30 10.24 -14.29
C THR A 66 -29.53 11.06 -13.88
N VAL A 67 -29.58 11.54 -12.63
CA VAL A 67 -30.66 12.41 -12.16
C VAL A 67 -30.59 13.81 -12.80
N ALA A 68 -29.39 14.36 -12.98
CA ALA A 68 -29.21 15.72 -13.49
C ALA A 68 -29.33 15.84 -15.01
N THR A 69 -28.84 14.84 -15.76
CA THR A 69 -28.67 14.90 -17.22
C THR A 69 -29.46 13.81 -17.94
N GLY A 70 -29.93 12.78 -17.23
CA GLY A 70 -30.63 11.63 -17.82
C GLY A 70 -29.70 10.47 -18.21
N ASP A 71 -28.39 10.71 -18.26
CA ASP A 71 -27.38 9.73 -18.68
C ASP A 71 -26.35 9.43 -17.57
N SER A 72 -25.96 8.17 -17.48
CA SER A 72 -24.84 7.76 -16.63
C SER A 72 -23.51 8.07 -17.31
N GLN A 73 -22.73 8.99 -16.72
CA GLN A 73 -21.37 9.27 -17.14
C GLN A 73 -20.38 8.92 -16.03
N PHE A 74 -19.21 8.42 -16.42
CA PHE A 74 -18.12 8.12 -15.51
C PHE A 74 -16.87 8.88 -15.96
N PRO A 75 -16.00 9.31 -15.03
CA PRO A 75 -14.79 10.03 -15.39
C PRO A 75 -13.80 9.12 -16.11
N GLU A 76 -12.96 9.71 -16.96
CA GLU A 76 -11.84 9.00 -17.61
C GLU A 76 -10.86 8.44 -16.59
N ASN A 77 -10.61 9.18 -15.50
CA ASN A 77 -9.82 8.71 -14.39
C ASN A 77 -10.72 8.25 -13.25
N PRO A 78 -10.68 6.95 -12.87
CA PRO A 78 -11.54 6.42 -11.83
C PRO A 78 -11.25 7.04 -10.46
N PHE A 79 -10.02 7.51 -10.20
CA PHE A 79 -9.67 8.15 -8.92
C PHE A 79 -10.23 9.56 -8.76
N ALA A 80 -10.73 10.18 -9.85
CA ALA A 80 -11.33 11.52 -9.79
C ALA A 80 -12.66 11.54 -9.01
N VAL A 81 -13.29 10.38 -8.81
CA VAL A 81 -14.52 10.27 -7.99
C VAL A 81 -14.25 10.38 -6.49
N LEU A 82 -13.01 10.13 -6.08
CA LEU A 82 -12.64 10.12 -4.68
C LEU A 82 -12.28 11.54 -4.24
N SER A 83 -12.85 11.99 -3.12
CA SER A 83 -12.51 13.30 -2.54
C SER A 83 -11.03 13.38 -2.13
N LYS A 84 -10.41 12.25 -1.80
CA LYS A 84 -8.99 12.11 -1.55
C LYS A 84 -8.46 10.88 -2.28
N PRO A 85 -7.41 11.00 -3.12
CA PRO A 85 -6.80 9.84 -3.75
C PRO A 85 -6.14 8.94 -2.69
N PRO A 86 -5.98 7.63 -2.96
CA PRO A 86 -5.35 6.72 -2.02
C PRO A 86 -3.89 7.14 -1.74
N ASP A 87 -3.40 6.76 -0.57
CA ASP A 87 -2.01 7.05 -0.19
C ASP A 87 -1.05 6.41 -1.21
N GLY A 88 -0.09 7.20 -1.69
CA GLY A 88 0.84 6.76 -2.73
C GLY A 88 0.26 6.80 -4.15
N TYR A 89 -0.90 7.44 -4.38
CA TYR A 89 -1.37 7.72 -5.73
C TYR A 89 -0.40 8.65 -6.47
N GLN A 90 0.05 8.22 -7.65
CA GLN A 90 0.91 8.99 -8.53
C GLN A 90 0.27 9.12 -9.90
N PHE A 91 0.21 10.37 -10.36
CA PHE A 91 -0.18 10.75 -11.71
C PHE A 91 0.67 11.96 -12.13
N PRO A 92 1.34 11.94 -13.29
CA PRO A 92 1.40 10.86 -14.28
C PRO A 92 2.07 9.56 -13.75
N PRO A 93 1.95 8.44 -14.48
CA PRO A 93 2.60 7.19 -14.11
C PRO A 93 4.12 7.34 -14.00
N PRO A 94 4.77 6.86 -12.92
CA PRO A 94 6.21 6.87 -12.83
C PRO A 94 6.84 5.81 -13.76
N ASP A 95 8.07 6.05 -14.22
CA ASP A 95 8.83 5.07 -15.01
C ASP A 95 9.11 3.78 -14.24
N SER A 96 9.23 3.86 -12.91
CA SER A 96 9.43 2.73 -12.02
C SER A 96 8.34 2.69 -10.95
N LEU A 97 7.61 1.58 -10.88
CA LEU A 97 6.60 1.38 -9.84
C LEU A 97 7.28 1.05 -8.49
N ARG A 98 7.00 1.84 -7.46
CA ARG A 98 7.53 1.63 -6.10
C ARG A 98 6.51 0.92 -5.20
N PRO A 99 6.95 0.14 -4.19
CA PRO A 99 6.04 -0.47 -3.22
C PRO A 99 5.17 0.57 -2.51
N GLY A 100 3.87 0.29 -2.40
CA GLY A 100 2.84 1.17 -1.85
C GLY A 100 2.28 2.22 -2.82
N THR A 101 2.60 2.14 -4.12
CA THR A 101 2.17 3.13 -5.11
C THR A 101 0.89 2.70 -5.82
N TRP A 102 -0.04 3.64 -5.98
CA TRP A 102 -1.21 3.51 -6.83
C TRP A 102 -1.04 4.34 -8.09
N THR A 103 -1.38 3.78 -9.24
CA THR A 103 -1.25 4.48 -10.52
C THR A 103 -2.39 4.11 -11.43
N TYR A 104 -2.92 5.11 -12.14
CA TYR A 104 -3.82 4.88 -13.26
C TYR A 104 -3.07 5.11 -14.56
N PHE A 105 -3.13 4.14 -15.47
CA PHE A 105 -2.59 4.23 -16.83
C PHE A 105 -3.74 4.52 -17.79
N PRO A 106 -3.90 5.78 -18.26
CA PRO A 106 -4.97 6.14 -19.18
C PRO A 106 -4.99 5.35 -20.49
N PRO A 107 -3.86 5.08 -21.18
CA PRO A 107 -3.86 4.37 -22.46
C PRO A 107 -4.49 2.97 -22.37
N ASP A 108 -4.19 2.26 -21.29
CA ASP A 108 -4.66 0.88 -21.07
C ASP A 108 -5.92 0.82 -20.20
N SER A 109 -6.45 1.97 -19.77
CA SER A 109 -7.50 2.10 -18.76
C SER A 109 -7.28 1.16 -17.55
N THR A 110 -6.02 1.07 -17.11
CA THR A 110 -5.60 0.07 -16.12
C THR A 110 -5.17 0.74 -14.84
N ILE A 111 -5.74 0.30 -13.72
CA ILE A 111 -5.33 0.67 -12.38
C ILE A 111 -4.26 -0.32 -11.93
N VAL A 112 -3.14 0.17 -11.43
CA VAL A 112 -2.05 -0.64 -10.89
C VAL A 112 -1.80 -0.24 -9.44
N HIS A 113 -1.67 -1.24 -8.59
CA HIS A 113 -1.21 -1.08 -7.21
C HIS A 113 -0.01 -1.99 -6.99
N VAL A 114 1.11 -1.43 -6.57
CA VAL A 114 2.24 -2.22 -6.08
C VAL A 114 2.14 -2.26 -4.57
N ARG A 115 1.94 -3.44 -4.01
CA ARG A 115 1.83 -3.64 -2.57
C ARG A 115 3.16 -3.39 -1.88
N LYS A 116 3.15 -3.14 -0.57
CA LYS A 116 4.39 -2.99 0.23
C LYS A 116 5.18 -4.31 0.29
N SER A 117 4.46 -5.42 0.15
CA SER A 117 5.02 -6.77 -0.01
C SER A 117 5.72 -7.03 -1.36
N GLY A 118 5.58 -6.14 -2.36
CA GLY A 118 6.20 -6.27 -3.69
C GLY A 118 5.24 -6.76 -4.78
N HIS A 119 4.13 -7.41 -4.41
CA HIS A 119 3.13 -7.90 -5.35
C HIS A 119 2.49 -6.77 -6.17
N ILE A 120 2.33 -6.97 -7.49
CA ILE A 120 1.69 -6.01 -8.39
C ILE A 120 0.27 -6.49 -8.72
N CYS A 121 -0.72 -5.67 -8.40
CA CYS A 121 -2.12 -5.93 -8.71
C CYS A 121 -2.58 -4.98 -9.81
N ARG A 122 -3.26 -5.54 -10.82
CA ARG A 122 -3.79 -4.79 -11.96
C ARG A 122 -5.29 -4.97 -12.07
N TRP A 123 -6.02 -3.88 -12.29
CA TRP A 123 -7.45 -3.88 -12.58
C TRP A 123 -7.73 -3.13 -13.88
N SER A 124 -8.65 -3.65 -14.68
CA SER A 124 -9.23 -2.94 -15.81
C SER A 124 -10.35 -2.04 -15.30
N TYR A 125 -10.35 -0.79 -15.77
CA TYR A 125 -11.44 0.15 -15.61
C TYR A 125 -12.12 0.36 -16.96
N SER A 126 -13.45 0.31 -16.99
CA SER A 126 -14.25 0.62 -18.17
C SER A 126 -15.01 1.93 -17.94
N PRO A 127 -14.59 3.07 -18.54
CA PRO A 127 -15.27 4.35 -18.37
C PRO A 127 -16.72 4.32 -18.87
N SER A 128 -17.03 3.51 -19.88
CA SER A 128 -18.39 3.38 -20.42
C SER A 128 -19.37 2.66 -19.49
N ARG A 129 -18.88 1.93 -18.48
CA ARG A 129 -19.70 1.12 -17.58
C ARG A 129 -19.43 1.39 -16.09
N GLY A 130 -18.45 2.25 -15.78
CA GLY A 130 -17.98 2.48 -14.40
C GLY A 130 -17.47 1.23 -13.69
N LYS A 131 -17.07 0.19 -14.44
CA LYS A 131 -16.76 -1.14 -13.89
C LYS A 131 -15.26 -1.29 -13.65
N VAL A 132 -14.89 -1.80 -12.47
CA VAL A 132 -13.51 -2.13 -12.11
C VAL A 132 -13.38 -3.64 -11.89
N VAL A 133 -12.59 -4.30 -12.74
CA VAL A 133 -12.40 -5.76 -12.78
C VAL A 133 -10.94 -6.11 -12.55
N LEU A 134 -10.67 -7.11 -11.70
CA LEU A 134 -9.30 -7.61 -11.49
C LEU A 134 -8.80 -8.29 -12.76
N LEU A 135 -7.64 -7.86 -13.26
CA LEU A 135 -6.96 -8.48 -14.40
C LEU A 135 -5.97 -9.53 -13.95
N SER A 136 -5.03 -9.14 -13.07
CA SER A 136 -3.92 -10.01 -12.67
C SER A 136 -3.35 -9.59 -11.32
N VAL A 137 -2.83 -10.57 -10.59
CA VAL A 137 -1.97 -10.36 -9.43
C VAL A 137 -0.65 -11.07 -9.72
N SER A 138 0.45 -10.32 -9.76
CA SER A 138 1.80 -10.84 -9.97
C SER A 138 2.58 -10.79 -8.66
N PRO A 139 3.40 -11.81 -8.34
CA PRO A 139 4.39 -11.73 -7.28
C PRO A 139 5.49 -10.72 -7.58
#